data_AF-R0J727-F1
#
_entry.id   AF-R0J727-F1
#
_cell.length_a   1.000
_cell.length_b   1.000
_cell.length_c   1.000
_cell.angle_alpha   90.00
_cell.angle_beta   90.00
_cell.angle_gamma   90.00
#
_symmetry.space_group_name_H-M   'P 1'
#
loop_
_entity.id
_entity.type
_entity.pdbx_description
1 polymer ?
#
loop_
_entity_poly.entity_id
_entity_poly.type
_entity_poly.pdbx_seq_one_letter_code
_entity_poly.pdbx_strand_id
1 'polypeptide(L)' 'GSLVQAAVTQPASKSVNLGGTVQITCSGGGSYYGWYQQKTPGSAPVTVIYDNTNRPSGIPSRFSGSKSGSTA' A
#
# COMPACT_ATOMS: atom_id res chain seq x y z
N GLY A 1 8.39 24.78 13.47
CA GLY A 1 7.82 23.50 13.91
C GLY A 1 8.08 22.49 12.82
N SER A 2 8.75 21.38 13.13
CA SER A 2 8.96 20.30 12.15
C SER A 2 7.66 19.51 12.03
N LEU A 3 7.08 19.46 10.83
CA LEU A 3 6.02 18.51 10.52
C LEU A 3 6.69 17.15 10.43
N VAL A 4 6.70 16.38 11.51
CA VAL A 4 7.05 14.96 11.44
C VAL A 4 5.90 14.26 10.71
N GLN A 5 6.07 14.06 9.40
CA GLN A 5 5.26 13.09 8.67
C GLN A 5 5.45 11.74 9.38
N ALA A 6 4.35 11.11 9.82
CA ALA A 6 4.42 9.78 10.40
C ALA A 6 5.16 8.86 9.41
N ALA A 7 6.35 8.40 9.80
CA ALA A 7 7.18 7.58 8.93
C ALA A 7 6.57 6.19 8.83
N VAL A 8 6.10 5.85 7.63
CA VAL A 8 5.74 4.46 7.30
C VAL A 8 6.98 3.71 6.85
N THR A 9 7.09 2.44 7.23
CA THR A 9 8.18 1.56 6.81
C THR A 9 7.61 0.45 5.93
N GLN A 10 8.25 0.23 4.78
CA GLN A 10 7.93 -0.85 3.85
C GLN A 10 9.23 -1.45 3.27
N PRO A 11 9.19 -2.69 2.75
CA PRO A 11 10.32 -3.28 2.03
C PRO A 11 10.73 -2.40 0.84
N ALA A 12 12.04 -2.21 0.63
CA ALA A 12 12.57 -1.44 -0.49
C ALA A 12 12.24 -2.10 -1.85
N SER A 13 12.27 -3.43 -1.90
CA SER A 13 11.89 -4.20 -3.09
C SER A 13 11.39 -5.59 -2.70
N LYS A 14 10.57 -6.18 -3.58
CA LYS A 14 10.19 -7.59 -3.56
C LYS A 14 10.06 -8.09 -4.98
N SER A 15 10.44 -9.34 -5.20
CA SER A 15 10.32 -10.03 -6.49
C SER A 15 9.62 -11.37 -6.29
N VAL A 16 8.87 -11.79 -7.30
CA VAL A 16 8.17 -13.08 -7.31
C VAL A 16 8.17 -13.61 -8.75
N ASN A 17 8.11 -14.94 -8.89
CA ASN A 17 7.94 -15.56 -10.20
C ASN A 17 6.59 -15.20 -10.82
N LEU A 18 6.51 -15.25 -12.15
CA LEU A 18 5.26 -15.05 -12.89
C LEU A 18 4.16 -15.99 -12.39
N GLY A 19 2.96 -15.44 -12.19
CA GLY A 19 1.81 -16.16 -11.62
C GLY A 19 1.83 -16.29 -10.10
N GLY A 20 2.92 -15.93 -9.42
CA GLY A 20 2.99 -15.89 -7.97
C GLY A 20 2.29 -14.67 -7.36
N THR A 21 2.01 -14.76 -6.06
CA THR A 21 1.46 -13.65 -5.28
C THR A 21 2.57 -12.98 -4.50
N VAL A 22 2.67 -11.65 -4.60
CA VAL A 22 3.57 -10.84 -3.75
C VAL A 22 2.77 -10.17 -2.65
N GLN A 23 3.23 -10.28 -1.41
CA GLN A 23 2.67 -9.56 -0.28
C GLN A 23 3.62 -8.43 0.14
N ILE A 24 3.15 -7.19 0.06
CA ILE A 24 3.87 -6.00 0.53
C ILE A 24 3.25 -5.58 1.86
N THR A 25 4.09 -5.29 2.84
CA THR A 25 3.68 -4.92 4.19
C THR A 25 4.15 -3.51 4.50
N CYS A 26 3.32 -2.76 5.21
CA CYS A 26 3.65 -1.43 5.73
C CYS A 26 3.40 -1.42 7.24
N SER A 27 4.30 -0.80 8.00
CA SER A 27 4.11 -0.49 9.41
C SER A 27 4.22 1.01 9.66
N GLY A 28 3.46 1.53 10.62
CA GLY A 28 3.45 2.94 10.98
C GLY A 28 2.26 3.26 11.87
N GLY A 29 2.19 4.47 12.43
CA GLY A 29 1.03 4.92 13.20
C GLY A 29 -0.10 5.43 12.28
N GLY A 30 -1.35 5.08 12.56
CA GLY A 30 -2.50 5.59 11.81
C GLY A 30 -3.74 4.69 11.80
N SER A 31 -4.89 5.31 11.52
CA SER A 31 -6.17 4.60 11.38
C SER A 31 -6.42 4.10 9.96
N TYR A 32 -5.95 4.85 8.96
CA TYR A 32 -6.19 4.61 7.54
C TYR A 32 -4.89 4.57 6.76
N TYR A 33 -4.74 3.55 5.92
CA TYR A 33 -3.62 3.40 5.00
C TYR A 33 -4.15 3.19 3.58
N GLY A 34 -3.37 3.65 2.61
CA GLY A 34 -3.62 3.46 1.20
C GLY A 34 -2.38 2.91 0.49
N TRP A 35 -2.62 2.12 -0.56
CA TRP A 35 -1.58 1.60 -1.44
C TRP A 35 -1.70 2.26 -2.81
N TYR A 36 -0.56 2.69 -3.35
CA TYR A 36 -0.47 3.38 -4.63
C TYR A 36 0.53 2.68 -5.53
N GLN A 37 0.17 2.52 -6.80
CA GLN A 37 1.04 1.97 -7.83
C GLN A 37 1.49 3.08 -8.79
N GLN A 38 2.81 3.24 -8.91
CA GLN A 38 3.42 4.04 -9.96
C GLN A 38 4.17 3.10 -10.91
N LYS A 39 3.70 2.96 -12.15
CA LYS A 39 4.28 2.02 -13.12
C LYS A 39 5.51 2.60 -13.82
N THR A 40 5.48 3.90 -14.07
CA THR A 40 6.56 4.62 -14.74
C THR A 40 7.08 5.71 -13.81
N PRO A 41 8.39 5.81 -13.58
CA PRO A 41 8.95 6.92 -12.81
C PRO A 41 8.46 8.26 -13.36
N GLY A 42 7.96 9.13 -12.48
CA GLY A 42 7.41 10.44 -12.85
C GLY A 42 5.94 10.44 -13.31
N SER A 43 5.30 9.28 -13.46
CA SER A 43 3.86 9.21 -13.72
C SER A 43 3.03 9.46 -12.46
N ALA A 44 1.77 9.86 -12.62
CA ALA A 44 0.85 9.99 -11.49
C ALA A 44 0.62 8.62 -10.82
N PRO A 45 0.74 8.52 -9.49
CA PRO A 45 0.38 7.29 -8.77
C PRO A 45 -1.10 6.94 -8.94
N VAL A 46 -1.40 5.66 -9.07
CA VAL A 46 -2.76 5.14 -9.11
C VAL A 46 -3.07 4.45 -7.79
N THR A 47 -4.15 4.84 -7.11
CA THR A 47 -4.60 4.16 -5.90
C THR A 47 -5.07 2.74 -6.23
N VAL A 48 -4.51 1.75 -5.55
CA VAL A 48 -4.89 0.33 -5.70
C VAL A 48 -5.70 -0.18 -4.52
N ILE A 49 -5.44 0.33 -3.31
CA ILE A 49 -6.22 0.06 -2.09
C ILE A 49 -6.35 1.38 -1.31
N TYR A 50 -7.53 1.67 -0.76
CA TYR A 50 -7.82 2.78 0.14
C TYR A 50 -8.59 2.28 1.36
N ASP A 51 -8.73 3.12 2.39
CA ASP A 51 -9.40 2.77 3.66
C ASP A 51 -9.03 1.39 4.19
N ASN A 52 -7.73 1.07 4.14
CA ASN A 52 -7.12 -0.20 4.58
C ASN A 52 -7.41 -1.42 3.70
N THR A 53 -8.64 -1.59 3.21
CA THR A 53 -9.11 -2.82 2.55
C THR A 53 -9.87 -2.58 1.24
N ASN A 54 -10.37 -1.37 1.02
CA ASN A 54 -11.24 -1.07 -0.12
C ASN A 54 -10.42 -0.96 -1.41
N ARG A 55 -10.91 -1.59 -2.48
CA ARG A 55 -10.32 -1.54 -3.81
C ARG A 55 -11.16 -0.65 -4.72
N PRO A 56 -10.60 0.38 -5.38
CA PRO A 56 -11.36 1.21 -6.32
C PRO A 56 -11.93 0.41 -7.49
N SER A 57 -13.01 0.90 -8.09
CA SER A 57 -13.55 0.34 -9.34
C SER A 57 -12.50 0.42 -10.46
N GLY A 58 -12.47 -0.57 -11.34
CA GLY A 58 -11.48 -0.67 -12.43
C GLY A 58 -10.10 -1.21 -12.02
N ILE A 59 -9.78 -1.32 -10.73
CA ILE A 59 -8.57 -2.03 -10.28
C ILE A 59 -8.81 -3.54 -10.32
N PRO A 60 -7.89 -4.36 -10.88
CA PRO A 60 -8.09 -5.81 -10.99
C PRO A 60 -8.30 -6.53 -9.65
N SER A 61 -9.10 -7.59 -9.64
CA SER A 61 -9.42 -8.39 -8.45
C SER A 61 -8.23 -9.13 -7.82
N ARG A 62 -7.10 -9.25 -8.54
CA ARG A 62 -5.85 -9.81 -8.01
C ARG A 62 -5.17 -8.93 -6.93
N PHE A 63 -5.67 -7.71 -6.71
CA PHE A 63 -5.23 -6.86 -5.61
C PHE A 63 -6.20 -6.98 -4.42
N SER A 64 -5.63 -7.15 -3.23
CA SER A 64 -6.34 -7.20 -1.95
C SER A 64 -5.54 -6.49 -0.87
N GLY A 65 -6.23 -5.87 0.10
CA GLY A 65 -5.63 -5.18 1.23
C GLY A 65 -6.13 -5.73 2.56
N SER A 66 -5.29 -5.64 3.59
CA SER A 66 -5.66 -5.92 4.97
C SER A 66 -4.87 -5.01 5.91
N LYS A 67 -5.41 -4.77 7.11
CA LYS A 67 -4.72 -4.09 8.20
C LYS A 67 -4.66 -5.02 9.40
N SER A 68 -3.46 -5.21 9.93
CA SER A 68 -3.22 -5.89 11.20
C SER A 68 -2.68 -4.88 12.20
N GLY A 69 -3.21 -4.88 13.42
CA GLY A 69 -2.85 -3.92 14.46
C GLY A 69 -3.97 -2.91 14.69
N SER A 70 -4.51 -2.97 15.90
CA SER A 70 -5.52 -2.05 16.45
C SER A 70 -5.05 -1.68 17.86
N THR A 71 -3.92 -0.98 17.98
CA THR A 71 -3.57 -0.45 19.31
C THR A 71 -4.10 0.97 19.37
N ALA A 72 -5.16 1.13 20.16
CA ALA A 72 -5.55 2.41 20.73
C ALA A 72 -4.40 2.98 21.58
#